data_AF-A0A1F4JXC2-F1
#
_entry.id   AF-A0A1F4JXC2-F1
#
_cell.length_a   1.000
_cell.length_b   1.000
_cell.length_c   1.000
_cell.angle_alpha   90.00
_cell.angle_beta   90.00
_cell.angle_gamma   90.00
#
_symmetry.space_group_name_H-M   'P 1'
#
loop_
_entity.id
_entity.type
_entity.pdbx_description
1 polymer ?
#
loop_
_entity_poly.entity_id
_entity_poly.type
_entity_poly.pdbx_seq_one_letter_code
_entity_poly.pdbx_strand_id
1 'polypeptide(L)'
;MFKSTHFKSTHNSTAKSQSGIVLIEALIAIFLFSLGVLALVGLQALMSKNVTQAKLRGEASFLATQLIGQMWTDQGAAQVNLPKYAISGDTCIDASYVNCARWLSSVRQALPGGTAAIAISGTAVAITLNWQMQKDVPGRFEINANITN
;
A
#
# COMPACT_ATOMS: atom_id res chain seq x y z
N MET A 1 -89.55 -17.88 36.55
CA MET A 1 -89.21 -16.45 36.34
C MET A 1 -87.71 -16.31 36.59
N PHE A 2 -86.95 -15.86 35.58
CA PHE A 2 -85.50 -15.50 35.58
C PHE A 2 -84.50 -16.66 35.80
N LYS A 3 -83.34 -16.79 35.13
CA LYS A 3 -82.74 -16.12 33.96
C LYS A 3 -81.57 -16.99 33.44
N SER A 4 -81.23 -16.76 32.19
CA SER A 4 -80.22 -17.37 31.30
C SER A 4 -78.74 -17.24 31.74
N THR A 5 -77.97 -18.30 31.39
CA THR A 5 -76.56 -18.42 30.91
C THR A 5 -75.39 -17.65 31.56
N HIS A 6 -74.24 -18.33 31.67
CA HIS A 6 -72.94 -17.67 31.62
C HIS A 6 -72.01 -18.31 30.59
N PHE A 7 -71.34 -17.40 29.87
CA PHE A 7 -70.73 -17.49 28.55
C PHE A 7 -69.26 -17.94 28.62
N LYS A 8 -68.86 -18.87 27.74
CA LYS A 8 -67.46 -19.29 27.55
C LYS A 8 -66.81 -18.36 26.53
N SER A 9 -65.96 -17.43 26.98
CA SER A 9 -65.20 -16.55 26.09
C SER A 9 -63.96 -17.26 25.56
N THR A 10 -64.02 -17.81 24.35
CA THR A 10 -62.84 -18.20 23.58
C THR A 10 -62.37 -17.00 22.77
N HIS A 11 -61.28 -16.36 23.20
CA HIS A 11 -60.60 -15.34 22.40
C HIS A 11 -59.90 -16.01 21.20
N ASN A 12 -60.56 -16.02 20.05
CA ASN A 12 -59.90 -16.33 18.78
C ASN A 12 -58.97 -15.17 18.41
N SER A 13 -57.67 -15.37 18.61
CA SER A 13 -56.65 -14.48 18.06
C SER A 13 -56.54 -14.75 16.56
N THR A 14 -57.19 -13.92 15.75
CA THR A 14 -57.01 -13.95 14.29
C THR A 14 -55.59 -13.48 13.97
N ALA A 15 -54.68 -14.41 13.71
CA ALA A 15 -53.40 -14.11 13.08
C ALA A 15 -53.69 -13.57 11.67
N LYS A 16 -53.48 -12.26 11.48
CA LYS A 16 -53.60 -11.65 10.16
C LYS A 16 -52.53 -12.27 9.26
N SER A 17 -52.95 -12.99 8.22
CA SER A 17 -52.07 -13.44 7.15
C SER A 17 -51.62 -12.22 6.34
N GLN A 18 -50.37 -11.79 6.54
CA GLN A 18 -49.73 -10.74 5.78
C GLN A 18 -49.30 -11.31 4.41
N SER A 19 -50.25 -11.41 3.49
CA SER A 19 -49.99 -11.96 2.16
C SER A 19 -50.08 -10.85 1.12
N GLY A 20 -48.93 -10.38 0.62
CA GLY A 20 -48.87 -9.38 -0.45
C GLY A 20 -47.58 -8.57 -0.53
N ILE A 21 -46.81 -8.45 0.56
CA ILE A 21 -45.58 -7.63 0.61
C ILE A 21 -44.28 -8.45 0.48
N VAL A 22 -44.35 -9.79 0.59
CA VAL A 22 -43.15 -10.66 0.59
C VAL A 22 -42.30 -10.53 -0.68
N LEU A 23 -42.94 -10.36 -1.85
CA LEU A 23 -42.21 -10.22 -3.11
C LEU A 23 -41.46 -8.88 -3.21
N ILE A 24 -42.07 -7.78 -2.75
CA ILE A 24 -41.42 -6.46 -2.76
C ILE A 24 -40.31 -6.40 -1.70
N GLU A 25 -40.50 -7.05 -0.55
CA GLU A 25 -39.51 -7.17 0.52
C GLU A 25 -38.27 -7.95 0.05
N ALA A 26 -38.46 -9.08 -0.61
CA ALA A 26 -37.37 -9.86 -1.20
C ALA A 26 -36.61 -9.07 -2.29
N LEU A 27 -37.34 -8.32 -3.13
CA LEU A 27 -36.72 -7.51 -4.19
C LEU A 27 -35.90 -6.36 -3.63
N ILE A 28 -36.39 -5.68 -2.60
CA ILE A 28 -35.64 -4.63 -1.89
C ILE A 28 -34.42 -5.23 -1.18
N ALA A 29 -34.57 -6.39 -0.54
CA ALA A 29 -33.45 -7.07 0.11
C ALA A 29 -32.34 -7.44 -0.88
N ILE A 30 -32.68 -8.04 -2.03
CA ILE A 30 -31.71 -8.38 -3.08
C ILE A 30 -31.07 -7.12 -3.67
N PHE A 31 -31.85 -6.04 -3.86
CA PHE A 31 -31.34 -4.76 -4.36
C PHE A 31 -30.29 -4.16 -3.41
N LEU A 32 -30.62 -4.02 -2.12
CA LEU A 32 -29.70 -3.49 -1.11
C LEU A 32 -28.47 -4.39 -0.93
N PHE A 33 -28.66 -5.71 -0.95
CA PHE A 33 -27.57 -6.67 -0.88
C PHE A 33 -26.61 -6.52 -2.07
N SER A 34 -27.15 -6.37 -3.28
CA SER A 34 -26.34 -6.16 -4.49
C SER A 34 -25.50 -4.88 -4.43
N LEU A 35 -26.08 -3.78 -3.90
CA LEU A 35 -25.33 -2.55 -3.64
C LEU A 35 -24.23 -2.75 -2.61
N GLY A 36 -24.51 -3.52 -1.54
CA GLY A 36 -23.52 -3.86 -0.52
C GLY A 36 -22.32 -4.63 -1.09
N VAL A 37 -22.56 -5.63 -1.95
CA VAL A 37 -21.50 -6.39 -2.61
C VAL A 37 -20.67 -5.49 -3.54
N LEU A 38 -21.31 -4.62 -4.32
CA LEU A 38 -20.60 -3.70 -5.22
C LEU A 38 -19.70 -2.73 -4.44
N ALA A 39 -20.18 -2.20 -3.31
CA ALA A 39 -19.39 -1.34 -2.43
C ALA A 39 -18.14 -2.06 -1.88
N LEU A 40 -18.28 -3.34 -1.48
CA LEU A 40 -17.16 -4.15 -0.98
C LEU A 40 -16.12 -4.42 -2.07
N VAL A 41 -16.55 -4.75 -3.29
CA VAL A 41 -15.63 -4.96 -4.43
C VAL A 41 -14.88 -3.67 -4.77
N GLY A 42 -15.58 -2.53 -4.75
CA GLY A 42 -14.96 -1.22 -4.93
C GLY A 42 -13.87 -0.93 -3.89
N LEU A 43 -14.16 -1.19 -2.61
CA LEU A 43 -13.18 -1.06 -1.53
C LEU A 43 -11.98 -2.01 -1.73
N GLN A 44 -12.23 -3.25 -2.13
CA GLN A 44 -11.17 -4.23 -2.38
C GLN A 44 -10.20 -3.77 -3.47
N ALA A 45 -10.70 -3.18 -4.56
CA ALA A 45 -9.88 -2.63 -5.63
C ALA A 45 -8.99 -1.48 -5.13
N LEU A 46 -9.53 -0.58 -4.29
CA LEU A 46 -8.77 0.52 -3.70
C LEU A 46 -7.70 0.01 -2.72
N MET A 47 -8.03 -0.97 -1.88
CA MET A 47 -7.09 -1.57 -0.94
C MET A 47 -5.92 -2.23 -1.66
N SER A 48 -6.18 -2.97 -2.74
CA SER A 48 -5.13 -3.61 -3.54
C SER A 48 -4.09 -2.58 -4.02
N LYS A 49 -4.54 -1.45 -4.58
CA LYS A 49 -3.65 -0.36 -4.99
C LYS A 49 -2.82 0.20 -3.84
N ASN A 50 -3.45 0.45 -2.69
CA ASN A 50 -2.76 0.99 -1.52
C ASN A 50 -1.71 0.02 -0.97
N VAL A 51 -1.99 -1.29 -0.96
CA VAL A 51 -1.03 -2.32 -0.56
C VAL A 51 0.18 -2.32 -1.50
N THR A 52 -0.03 -2.22 -2.81
CA THR A 52 1.07 -2.16 -3.77
C THR A 52 1.94 -0.91 -3.58
N GLN A 53 1.33 0.26 -3.38
CA GLN A 53 2.07 1.49 -3.12
C GLN A 53 2.86 1.43 -1.80
N ALA A 54 2.28 0.87 -0.75
CA ALA A 54 2.96 0.65 0.52
C ALA A 54 4.14 -0.33 0.37
N LYS A 55 3.96 -1.41 -0.40
CA LYS A 55 5.03 -2.37 -0.71
C LYS A 55 6.21 -1.69 -1.39
N LEU A 56 5.99 -0.89 -2.42
CA LEU A 56 7.07 -0.19 -3.13
C LEU A 56 7.82 0.79 -2.23
N ARG A 57 7.10 1.53 -1.37
CA ARG A 57 7.74 2.40 -0.36
C ARG A 57 8.60 1.58 0.60
N GLY A 58 8.12 0.40 1.00
CA GLY A 58 8.88 -0.55 1.82
C GLY A 58 10.16 -1.02 1.12
N GLU A 59 10.07 -1.46 -0.13
CA GLU A 59 11.23 -1.89 -0.92
C GLU A 59 12.25 -0.76 -1.13
N ALA A 60 11.79 0.46 -1.43
CA ALA A 60 12.65 1.63 -1.54
C ALA A 60 13.38 1.92 -0.22
N SER A 61 12.65 1.87 0.91
CA SER A 61 13.25 2.08 2.24
C SER A 61 14.29 1.01 2.59
N PHE A 62 14.00 -0.24 2.25
CA PHE A 62 14.91 -1.36 2.48
C PHE A 62 16.19 -1.21 1.65
N LEU A 63 16.07 -0.95 0.35
CA LEU A 63 17.21 -0.78 -0.55
C LEU A 63 18.11 0.40 -0.16
N ALA A 64 17.51 1.52 0.26
CA ALA A 64 18.27 2.68 0.67
C ALA A 64 18.99 2.44 2.02
N THR A 65 18.32 1.80 2.98
CA THR A 65 18.94 1.42 4.27
C THR A 65 20.04 0.39 4.09
N GLN A 66 19.84 -0.60 3.21
CA GLN A 66 20.85 -1.59 2.85
C GLN A 66 22.10 -0.91 2.27
N LEU A 67 21.92 0.08 1.37
CA LEU A 67 23.04 0.82 0.80
C LEU A 67 23.81 1.61 1.86
N ILE A 68 23.10 2.28 2.77
CA ILE A 68 23.75 2.97 3.89
C ILE A 68 24.60 1.98 4.68
N GLY A 69 24.04 0.83 5.08
CA GLY A 69 24.80 -0.21 5.78
C GLY A 69 26.02 -0.71 4.98
N GLN A 70 25.91 -0.80 3.66
CA GLN A 70 27.04 -1.12 2.80
C GLN A 70 28.12 -0.03 2.80
N MET A 71 27.73 1.25 2.78
CA MET A 71 28.66 2.38 2.90
C MET A 71 29.38 2.38 4.26
N TRP A 72 28.67 2.02 5.35
CA TRP A 72 29.27 1.85 6.67
C TRP A 72 30.27 0.69 6.72
N THR A 73 30.04 -0.40 5.99
CA THR A 73 30.94 -1.57 6.03
C THR A 73 32.12 -1.47 5.06
N ASP A 74 32.06 -0.58 4.06
CA ASP A 74 33.18 -0.17 3.21
C ASP A 74 34.14 0.80 3.93
N GLN A 75 34.24 0.64 5.26
CA GLN A 75 34.71 1.61 6.27
C GLN A 75 36.21 1.93 6.18
N GLY A 76 37.04 1.00 5.66
CA GLY A 76 38.48 1.24 5.47
C GLY A 76 38.80 2.37 4.50
N ALA A 77 37.79 2.86 3.77
CA ALA A 77 37.88 3.93 2.80
C ALA A 77 36.63 4.82 2.84
N ALA A 78 35.91 4.96 3.97
CA ALA A 78 34.66 5.74 4.00
C ALA A 78 34.80 7.17 3.44
N GLN A 79 35.95 7.83 3.54
CA GLN A 79 36.17 9.12 2.87
C GLN A 79 36.57 9.00 1.38
N VAL A 80 37.21 7.89 0.98
CA VAL A 80 37.77 7.68 -0.36
C VAL A 80 36.78 6.99 -1.31
N ASN A 81 35.97 6.06 -0.80
CA ASN A 81 35.02 5.26 -1.57
C ASN A 81 33.61 5.85 -1.56
N LEU A 82 33.23 6.67 -0.57
CA LEU A 82 31.90 7.31 -0.55
C LEU A 82 31.58 8.02 -1.86
N PRO A 83 32.43 8.91 -2.41
CA PRO A 83 32.15 9.58 -3.67
C PRO A 83 31.88 8.63 -4.85
N LYS A 84 32.36 7.38 -4.81
CA LYS A 84 32.13 6.37 -5.86
C LYS A 84 30.70 5.82 -5.85
N TYR A 85 29.95 6.02 -4.76
CA TYR A 85 28.53 5.71 -4.68
C TYR A 85 27.63 6.84 -5.21
N ALA A 86 28.18 8.00 -5.56
CA ALA A 86 27.38 9.11 -6.06
C ALA A 86 26.69 8.75 -7.38
N ILE A 87 25.42 9.15 -7.51
CA ILE A 87 24.59 8.91 -8.69
C ILE A 87 24.03 10.23 -9.16
N SER A 88 24.27 10.54 -10.43
CA SER A 88 23.74 11.70 -11.13
C SER A 88 23.10 11.24 -12.44
N GLY A 89 21.93 11.78 -12.77
CA GLY A 89 21.20 11.40 -13.99
C GLY A 89 20.87 9.91 -14.09
N ASP A 90 20.57 9.25 -12.95
CA ASP A 90 20.31 7.80 -12.87
C ASP A 90 21.51 6.91 -13.29
N THR A 91 22.73 7.42 -13.18
CA THR A 91 23.95 6.66 -13.45
C THR A 91 24.97 6.85 -12.33
N CYS A 92 25.68 5.77 -11.97
CA CYS A 92 26.83 5.86 -11.08
C CYS A 92 27.90 6.73 -11.74
N ILE A 93 28.40 7.74 -11.01
CA ILE A 93 29.46 8.63 -11.51
C ILE A 93 30.73 7.82 -11.81
N ASP A 94 31.06 6.88 -10.93
CA ASP A 94 32.11 5.88 -11.18
C ASP A 94 31.48 4.57 -11.66
N ALA A 95 31.42 4.40 -12.98
CA ALA A 95 30.88 3.18 -13.60
C ALA A 95 31.74 1.93 -13.32
N SER A 96 33.01 2.08 -12.92
CA SER A 96 33.88 0.95 -12.60
C SER A 96 33.62 0.41 -11.19
N TYR A 97 32.90 1.18 -10.36
CA TYR A 97 32.60 0.80 -9.00
C TYR A 97 31.40 -0.17 -8.95
N VAL A 98 31.73 -1.47 -8.96
CA VAL A 98 30.77 -2.59 -9.06
C VAL A 98 29.66 -2.52 -8.01
N ASN A 99 29.96 -2.03 -6.82
CA ASN A 99 29.01 -1.94 -5.71
C ASN A 99 27.88 -0.94 -6.00
N CYS A 100 28.18 0.22 -6.59
CA CYS A 100 27.15 1.18 -7.02
C CYS A 100 26.31 0.58 -8.16
N ALA A 101 26.97 0.02 -9.18
CA ALA A 101 26.28 -0.56 -10.34
C ALA A 101 25.33 -1.71 -9.95
N ARG A 102 25.77 -2.60 -9.04
CA ARG A 102 24.96 -3.70 -8.53
C ARG A 102 23.72 -3.19 -7.81
N TRP A 103 23.90 -2.25 -6.88
CA TRP A 103 22.80 -1.66 -6.12
C TRP A 103 21.79 -0.95 -7.04
N LEU A 104 22.27 -0.15 -8.01
CA LEU A 104 21.41 0.52 -8.97
C LEU A 104 20.61 -0.48 -9.83
N SER A 105 21.22 -1.63 -10.17
CA SER A 105 20.50 -2.72 -10.84
C SER A 105 19.37 -3.30 -9.95
N SER A 106 19.61 -3.44 -8.65
CA SER A 106 18.59 -3.91 -7.69
C SER A 106 17.44 -2.92 -7.56
N VAL A 107 17.72 -1.62 -7.56
CA VAL A 107 16.69 -0.56 -7.60
C VAL A 107 15.81 -0.70 -8.83
N ARG A 108 16.40 -0.88 -10.02
CA ARG A 108 15.66 -1.03 -11.28
C ARG A 108 14.85 -2.33 -11.37
N GLN A 109 15.28 -3.37 -10.68
CA GLN A 109 14.56 -4.66 -10.63
C GLN A 109 13.41 -4.64 -9.63
N ALA A 110 13.59 -3.97 -8.48
CA ALA A 110 12.56 -3.89 -7.44
C ALA A 110 11.49 -2.84 -7.76
N LEU A 111 11.90 -1.67 -8.25
CA LEU A 111 11.02 -0.53 -8.47
C LEU A 111 10.65 -0.36 -9.95
N PRO A 112 9.35 -0.38 -10.31
CA PRO A 112 8.91 -0.10 -11.67
C PRO A 112 9.29 1.32 -12.11
N GLY A 113 10.06 1.44 -13.21
CA GLY A 113 10.60 2.73 -13.64
C GLY A 113 11.51 3.38 -12.59
N GLY A 114 12.14 2.55 -11.74
CA GLY A 114 12.98 2.99 -10.63
C GLY A 114 14.17 3.82 -11.10
N THR A 115 14.32 5.00 -10.52
CA THR A 115 15.50 5.86 -10.69
C THR A 115 16.09 6.20 -9.34
N ALA A 116 17.41 6.41 -9.31
CA ALA A 116 18.12 6.78 -8.10
C ALA A 116 18.93 8.07 -8.31
N ALA A 117 19.11 8.82 -7.23
CA ALA A 117 20.07 9.89 -7.12
C ALA A 117 20.75 9.80 -5.75
N ILE A 118 22.06 9.93 -5.72
CA ILE A 118 22.85 9.88 -4.48
C ILE A 118 23.76 11.09 -4.49
N ALA A 119 23.47 12.04 -3.60
CA ALA A 119 24.29 13.22 -3.39
C ALA A 119 25.16 13.03 -2.15
N ILE A 120 26.44 13.37 -2.28
CA ILE A 120 27.44 13.16 -1.23
C ILE A 120 28.16 14.48 -0.99
N SER A 121 28.22 14.90 0.28
CA SER A 121 28.89 16.12 0.73
C SER A 121 29.69 15.81 1.99
N GLY A 122 30.99 15.54 1.81
CA GLY A 122 31.83 15.04 2.91
C GLY A 122 31.34 13.67 3.38
N THR A 123 30.88 13.59 4.63
CA THR A 123 30.32 12.38 5.23
C THR A 123 28.80 12.30 5.11
N ALA A 124 28.13 13.39 4.69
CA ALA A 124 26.69 13.42 4.50
C ALA A 124 26.32 12.78 3.17
N VAL A 125 25.40 11.81 3.21
CA VAL A 125 24.87 11.08 2.07
C VAL A 125 23.35 11.27 2.03
N ALA A 126 22.84 11.78 0.92
CA ALA A 126 21.43 11.89 0.64
C ALA A 126 21.07 10.93 -0.50
N ILE A 127 20.19 9.96 -0.21
CA ILE A 127 19.71 8.97 -1.18
C ILE A 127 18.26 9.32 -1.52
N THR A 128 18.00 9.54 -2.81
CA THR A 128 16.66 9.71 -3.36
C THR A 128 16.35 8.56 -4.31
N LEU A 129 15.20 7.93 -4.11
CA LEU A 129 14.65 6.90 -4.99
C LEU A 129 13.30 7.37 -5.52
N ASN A 130 13.10 7.27 -6.84
CA ASN A 130 11.81 7.55 -7.48
C ASN A 130 11.35 6.33 -8.28
N TRP A 131 10.04 6.16 -8.41
CA TRP A 131 9.45 5.10 -9.23
C TRP A 131 8.11 5.56 -9.80
N GLN A 132 7.70 4.97 -10.92
CA GLN A 132 6.38 5.23 -11.50
C GLN A 132 5.79 3.97 -12.12
N MET A 133 4.51 3.74 -11.86
CA MET A 133 3.72 2.81 -12.66
C MET A 133 3.08 3.62 -13.80
N GLN A 134 2.97 3.04 -15.00
CA GLN A 134 2.55 3.73 -16.23
C GLN A 134 1.25 4.57 -16.14
N LYS A 135 0.40 4.34 -15.13
CA LYS A 135 -0.89 5.03 -14.94
C LYS A 135 -1.14 5.54 -13.51
N ASP A 136 -0.14 5.49 -12.61
CA ASP A 136 -0.28 5.96 -11.23
C ASP A 136 0.60 7.18 -10.95
N VAL A 137 0.33 7.85 -9.83
CA VAL A 137 1.14 8.98 -9.33
C VAL A 137 2.58 8.50 -9.04
N PRO A 138 3.61 9.26 -9.45
CA PRO A 138 5.00 8.91 -9.16
C PRO A 138 5.26 8.84 -7.65
N GLY A 139 5.97 7.81 -7.21
CA GLY A 139 6.42 7.65 -5.84
C GLY A 139 7.84 8.17 -5.67
N ARG A 140 8.12 8.73 -4.49
CA ARG A 140 9.44 9.22 -4.08
C ARG A 140 9.73 8.80 -2.65
N PHE A 141 10.98 8.41 -2.41
CA PHE A 141 11.53 8.11 -1.09
C PHE A 141 12.90 8.78 -0.95
N GLU A 142 13.17 9.36 0.21
CA GLU A 142 14.42 10.05 0.49
C GLU A 142 14.88 9.75 1.91
N ILE A 143 16.18 9.46 2.05
CA ILE A 143 16.84 9.33 3.35
C ILE A 143 18.19 10.02 3.35
N ASN A 144 18.53 10.58 4.51
CA ASN A 144 19.81 11.21 4.76
C ASN A 144 20.55 10.42 5.84
N ALA A 145 21.84 10.21 5.62
CA ALA A 145 22.74 9.55 6.55
C ALA A 145 24.04 10.33 6.67
N ASN A 146 24.70 10.19 7.81
CA ASN A 146 26.04 10.69 8.02
C ASN A 146 26.94 9.49 8.28
N ILE A 147 27.92 9.24 7.40
CA ILE A 147 28.84 8.11 7.49
C ILE A 147 30.13 8.61 8.14
N THR A 148 30.23 8.45 9.46
CA THR A 148 31.41 8.83 10.24
C THR A 148 32.23 7.60 10.62
N ASN A 149 33.53 7.80 10.84
CA ASN A 149 34.41 6.79 11.45
C ASN A 149 34.08 6.66 12.94
#